data_AF-M1EKZ7-F1
#
_entry.id   AF-M1EKZ7-F1
#
_cell.length_a   1.000
_cell.length_b   1.000
_cell.length_c   1.000
_cell.angle_alpha   90.00
_cell.angle_beta   90.00
_cell.angle_gamma   90.00
#
_symmetry.space_group_name_H-M   'P 1'
#
loop_
_entity.id
_entity.type
_entity.pdbx_description
1 polymer ?
#
loop_
_entity_poly.entity_id
_entity_poly.type
_entity_poly.pdbx_seq_one_letter_code
_entity_poly.pdbx_strand_id
1 'polypeptide(L)'
;SELAWTSHPESGWEEVSGYDEAMNPIRTYQVCNVRESSQNNWLRTGFIWRREVQRVYVELKFTVRDCNSIPNIPGSCKETFNLFYYEADSDVASASSPFWMENPYVKVDTIAPDE
;
A
#
# COMPACT_ATOMS: atom_id res chain seq x y z
N SER A 1 5.72 17.36 6.99
CA SER A 1 6.28 17.01 5.66
C SER A 1 5.46 15.89 5.07
N GLU A 2 5.54 15.70 3.76
CA GLU A 2 4.88 14.59 3.05
C GLU A 2 5.80 13.35 3.03
N LEU A 3 5.22 12.18 2.81
CA LEU A 3 5.95 10.92 2.61
C LEU A 3 6.48 10.82 1.19
N ALA A 4 5.70 11.29 0.20
CA ALA A 4 6.04 11.29 -1.21
C ALA A 4 6.44 9.92 -1.76
N TRP A 5 5.72 8.87 -1.34
CA TRP A 5 5.84 7.54 -1.93
C TRP A 5 5.26 7.50 -3.34
N THR A 6 5.69 6.52 -4.12
CA THR A 6 5.30 6.39 -5.52
C THR A 6 4.01 5.58 -5.64
N SER A 7 2.95 6.20 -6.16
CA SER A 7 1.68 5.53 -6.51
C SER A 7 1.63 5.16 -7.99
N HIS A 8 1.11 3.97 -8.31
CA HIS A 8 0.87 3.56 -9.69
C HIS A 8 -0.41 2.72 -9.82
N PRO A 9 -1.39 3.13 -10.64
CA PRO A 9 -1.49 4.46 -11.25
C PRO A 9 -1.67 5.57 -10.20
N GLU A 10 -1.48 6.84 -10.59
CA GLU A 10 -1.70 8.00 -9.71
C GLU A 10 -3.16 8.12 -9.23
N SER A 11 -4.11 7.56 -10.00
CA SER A 11 -5.53 7.50 -9.62
C SER A 11 -5.85 6.46 -8.53
N GLY A 12 -4.85 5.71 -8.08
CA GLY A 12 -5.00 4.66 -7.06
C GLY A 12 -4.79 5.21 -5.64
N TRP A 13 -3.61 4.94 -5.08
CA TRP A 13 -3.26 5.37 -3.74
C TRP A 13 -2.96 6.87 -3.67
N GLU A 14 -3.61 7.57 -2.75
CA GLU A 14 -3.38 9.00 -2.51
C GLU A 14 -2.86 9.24 -1.09
N GLU A 15 -1.92 10.18 -0.95
CA GLU A 15 -1.37 10.59 0.34
C GLU A 15 -2.27 11.64 0.99
N VAL A 16 -2.76 11.37 2.19
CA VAL A 16 -3.67 12.26 2.93
C VAL A 16 -3.18 12.50 4.36
N SER A 17 -3.53 13.66 4.91
CA SER A 17 -3.34 13.93 6.33
C SER A 17 -4.38 13.17 7.15
N GLY A 18 -3.93 12.42 8.15
CA GLY A 18 -4.78 11.64 9.05
C GLY A 18 -4.35 11.82 10.51
N TYR A 19 -4.91 10.97 11.37
CA TYR A 19 -4.59 10.92 12.80
C TYR A 19 -4.31 9.49 13.22
N ASP A 20 -3.36 9.31 14.14
CA ASP A 20 -3.17 8.02 14.81
C ASP A 20 -4.18 7.83 15.96
N GLU A 21 -4.10 6.70 16.66
CA GLU A 21 -4.96 6.36 17.81
C GLU A 21 -4.86 7.38 18.96
N ALA A 22 -3.75 8.10 19.08
CA ALA A 22 -3.51 9.12 20.09
C ALA A 22 -3.86 10.54 19.58
N MET A 23 -4.51 10.65 18.41
CA MET A 23 -4.89 11.90 17.76
C MET A 23 -3.71 12.78 17.35
N ASN A 24 -2.51 12.19 17.15
CA ASN A 24 -1.40 12.91 16.56
C ASN A 24 -1.59 13.04 15.04
N PRO A 25 -1.31 14.21 14.45
CA PRO A 25 -1.39 14.37 13.01
C PRO A 25 -0.27 13.58 12.33
N ILE A 26 -0.65 12.72 11.38
CA ILE A 26 0.27 11.86 10.62
C ILE A 26 -0.05 11.91 9.12
N ARG A 27 0.87 11.38 8.30
CA ARG A 27 0.65 11.15 6.87
C ARG A 27 0.23 9.70 6.67
N THR A 28 -0.81 9.49 5.87
CA THR A 28 -1.42 8.19 5.60
C THR A 28 -1.65 8.04 4.10
N TYR A 29 -1.86 6.81 3.64
CA TYR A 29 -2.27 6.52 2.28
C TYR A 29 -3.65 5.88 2.27
N GLN A 30 -4.51 6.31 1.35
CA GLN A 30 -5.84 5.72 1.15
C GLN A 30 -6.08 5.37 -0.32
N VAL A 31 -6.96 4.38 -0.54
CA VAL A 31 -7.47 4.00 -1.86
C VAL A 31 -8.90 3.50 -1.69
N CYS A 32 -9.84 3.97 -2.52
CA CYS A 32 -11.26 3.62 -2.40
C CYS A 32 -11.99 3.59 -3.75
N ASN A 33 -11.32 3.09 -4.80
CA ASN A 33 -11.88 2.96 -6.15
C ASN A 33 -12.82 1.76 -6.29
N VAL A 34 -13.65 1.51 -5.27
CA VAL A 34 -14.44 0.28 -5.08
C VAL A 34 -15.54 0.08 -6.12
N ARG A 35 -15.89 1.13 -6.88
CA ARG A 35 -16.90 1.10 -7.95
C ARG A 35 -16.31 0.93 -9.34
N GLU A 36 -14.99 1.03 -9.47
CA GLU A 36 -14.29 0.85 -10.73
C GLU A 36 -13.89 -0.61 -10.92
N SER A 37 -13.91 -1.09 -12.17
CA SER A 37 -13.48 -2.44 -12.51
C SER A 37 -11.96 -2.51 -12.66
N SER A 38 -11.42 -3.74 -12.62
CA SER A 38 -10.02 -4.05 -12.95
C SER A 38 -8.98 -3.22 -12.17
N GLN A 39 -9.25 -2.94 -10.89
CA GLN A 39 -8.33 -2.19 -10.03
C GLN A 39 -7.05 -2.98 -9.77
N ASN A 40 -5.91 -2.31 -9.93
CA ASN A 40 -4.57 -2.83 -9.66
C ASN A 40 -3.67 -1.67 -9.20
N ASN A 41 -3.89 -1.22 -7.97
CA ASN A 41 -3.27 -0.01 -7.42
C ASN A 41 -2.07 -0.37 -6.55
N TRP A 42 -0.88 0.03 -7.00
CA TRP A 42 0.39 -0.18 -6.31
C TRP A 42 0.82 1.09 -5.57
N LEU A 43 1.50 0.89 -4.45
CA LEU A 43 2.15 1.92 -3.65
C LEU A 43 3.53 1.42 -3.26
N ARG A 44 4.56 2.25 -3.43
CA ARG A 44 5.93 1.89 -3.07
C ARG A 44 6.62 2.98 -2.26
N THR A 45 7.19 2.56 -1.14
CA THR A 45 7.99 3.40 -0.25
C THR A 45 9.25 3.92 -0.94
N GLY A 46 9.96 4.84 -0.28
CA GLY A 46 11.37 5.10 -0.59
C GLY A 46 12.26 3.89 -0.28
N PHE A 47 13.52 3.96 -0.72
CA PHE A 47 14.52 2.94 -0.43
C PHE A 47 14.87 2.87 1.07
N ILE A 48 14.94 1.66 1.62
CA ILE A 48 15.25 1.42 3.04
C ILE A 48 16.55 0.61 3.14
N TRP A 49 17.58 1.20 3.75
CA TRP A 49 18.85 0.53 3.98
C TRP A 49 18.72 -0.59 5.02
N ARG A 50 18.85 -1.86 4.59
CA ARG A 50 18.79 -3.02 5.50
C ARG A 50 19.97 -3.12 6.48
N ARG A 51 21.07 -2.40 6.21
CA ARG A 51 22.35 -2.52 6.97
C ARG A 51 22.79 -3.99 7.02
N GLU A 52 23.08 -4.53 8.20
CA GLU A 52 23.49 -5.93 8.39
C GLU A 52 22.34 -6.85 8.81
N VAL A 53 21.09 -6.39 8.70
CA VAL A 53 19.92 -7.15 9.16
C VAL A 53 19.60 -8.31 8.20
N GLN A 54 19.24 -9.46 8.77
CA GLN A 54 18.85 -10.68 8.04
C GLN A 54 17.34 -10.90 7.99
N ARG A 55 16.57 -10.33 8.92
CA ARG A 55 15.11 -10.42 8.96
C ARG A 55 14.51 -9.07 9.27
N VAL A 56 13.59 -8.65 8.42
CA VAL A 56 12.81 -7.42 8.59
C VAL A 56 11.41 -7.78 9.05
N TYR A 57 10.90 -7.06 10.03
CA TYR A 57 9.49 -7.11 10.45
C TYR A 57 8.83 -5.80 9.99
N VAL A 58 7.61 -5.91 9.46
CA VAL A 58 6.80 -4.76 9.03
C VAL A 58 5.54 -4.74 9.88
N GLU A 59 5.38 -3.67 10.67
CA GLU A 59 4.14 -3.40 11.38
C GLU A 59 3.26 -2.50 10.51
N LEU A 60 2.01 -2.90 10.30
CA LEU A 60 1.04 -2.14 9.51
C LEU A 60 -0.13 -1.78 10.42
N LYS A 61 -0.46 -0.49 10.48
CA LYS A 61 -1.72 0.00 11.04
C LYS A 61 -2.58 0.48 9.89
N PHE A 62 -3.77 -0.08 9.76
CA PHE A 62 -4.67 0.21 8.66
C PHE A 62 -6.13 0.07 9.10
N THR A 63 -7.03 0.67 8.34
CA THR A 63 -8.47 0.46 8.47
C THR A 63 -9.01 -0.02 7.13
N VAL A 64 -9.99 -0.92 7.19
CA VAL A 64 -10.69 -1.43 6.02
C VAL A 64 -12.17 -1.15 6.20
N ARG A 65 -12.82 -0.70 5.13
CA ARG A 65 -14.27 -0.57 5.12
C ARG A 65 -14.90 -1.86 4.62
N ASP A 66 -15.77 -2.45 5.44
CA ASP A 66 -16.61 -3.59 5.05
C ASP A 66 -17.38 -3.28 3.75
N CYS A 67 -17.22 -4.12 2.74
CA CYS A 67 -17.87 -3.99 1.45
C CYS A 67 -19.40 -3.97 1.59
N ASN A 68 -19.97 -4.76 2.51
CA ASN A 68 -21.41 -4.80 2.76
C ASN A 68 -21.94 -3.48 3.33
N SER A 69 -21.08 -2.66 3.92
CA SER A 69 -21.43 -1.31 4.41
C SER A 69 -21.52 -0.25 3.28
N ILE A 70 -21.20 -0.61 2.03
CA ILE A 70 -21.16 0.29 0.89
C ILE A 70 -22.43 0.08 0.04
N PRO A 71 -23.32 1.09 -0.07
CA PRO A 71 -24.52 0.94 -0.88
C PRO A 71 -24.22 0.73 -2.37
N ASN A 72 -24.92 -0.25 -2.97
CA ASN A 72 -24.80 -0.64 -4.37
C ASN A 72 -23.35 -1.01 -4.77
N ILE A 73 -22.64 -1.70 -3.88
CA ILE A 73 -21.27 -2.13 -4.14
C ILE A 73 -21.20 -3.25 -5.20
N PRO A 74 -20.26 -3.21 -6.16
CA PRO A 74 -20.03 -4.33 -7.05
C PRO A 74 -19.41 -5.52 -6.30
N GLY A 75 -19.67 -6.73 -6.78
CA GLY A 75 -19.08 -7.96 -6.21
C GLY A 75 -17.57 -8.09 -6.36
N SER A 76 -16.91 -7.15 -7.05
CA SER A 76 -15.45 -7.04 -7.15
C SER A 76 -14.80 -6.33 -5.96
N CYS A 77 -15.58 -5.82 -5.00
CA CYS A 77 -15.06 -5.19 -3.79
C CYS A 77 -14.15 -6.16 -3.00
N LYS A 78 -13.08 -5.61 -2.41
CA LYS A 78 -12.08 -6.35 -1.65
C LYS A 78 -11.83 -5.67 -0.31
N GLU A 79 -11.60 -6.47 0.71
CA GLU A 79 -11.32 -6.06 2.09
C GLU A 79 -9.89 -6.42 2.52
N THR A 80 -9.03 -6.69 1.55
CA THR A 80 -7.65 -7.15 1.75
C THR A 80 -6.71 -6.40 0.80
N PHE A 81 -5.45 -6.28 1.17
CA PHE A 81 -4.38 -5.80 0.29
C PHE A 81 -3.16 -6.72 0.36
N ASN A 82 -2.26 -6.64 -0.61
CA ASN A 82 -1.04 -7.45 -0.62
C ASN A 82 0.14 -6.62 -0.13
N LEU A 83 1.03 -7.23 0.67
CA LEU A 83 2.32 -6.65 1.04
C LEU A 83 3.43 -7.31 0.20
N PHE A 84 4.35 -6.50 -0.30
CA PHE A 84 5.50 -6.95 -1.08
C PHE A 84 6.80 -6.31 -0.60
N TYR A 85 7.94 -6.91 -0.95
CA TYR A 85 9.25 -6.27 -0.87
C TYR A 85 10.04 -6.44 -2.17
N TYR A 86 11.03 -5.57 -2.38
CA TYR A 86 11.98 -5.66 -3.49
C TYR A 86 13.37 -5.27 -2.97
N GLU A 87 14.34 -6.17 -3.12
CA GLU A 87 15.72 -5.93 -2.69
C GLU A 87 16.53 -5.31 -3.84
N ALA A 88 17.33 -4.30 -3.50
CA ALA A 88 18.30 -3.68 -4.40
C ALA A 88 19.52 -3.22 -3.62
N ASP A 89 20.68 -3.18 -4.27
CA ASP A 89 21.93 -2.72 -3.67
C ASP A 89 22.03 -1.18 -3.54
N SER A 90 21.13 -0.46 -4.19
CA SER A 90 21.03 1.00 -4.14
C SER A 90 19.62 1.49 -4.48
N ASP A 91 19.37 2.78 -4.26
CA ASP A 91 18.11 3.44 -4.63
C ASP A 91 17.99 3.61 -6.15
N VAL A 92 17.61 2.52 -6.82
CA VAL A 92 17.45 2.42 -8.28
C VAL A 92 16.01 2.64 -8.75
N ALA A 93 15.09 2.84 -7.80
CA ALA A 93 13.66 2.87 -8.11
C ALA A 93 13.31 4.18 -8.82
N SER A 94 12.48 4.10 -9.84
CA SER A 94 11.90 5.25 -10.55
C SER A 94 10.39 5.09 -10.66
N ALA A 95 9.67 6.09 -11.16
CA ALA A 95 8.21 5.99 -11.34
C ALA A 95 7.77 4.79 -12.19
N SER A 96 8.66 4.23 -13.03
CA SER A 96 8.39 3.11 -13.93
C SER A 96 9.24 1.85 -13.66
N SER A 97 10.16 1.88 -12.69
CA SER A 97 11.09 0.78 -12.39
C SER A 97 11.22 0.55 -10.88
N PRO A 98 11.28 -0.70 -10.39
CA PRO A 98 10.95 -1.92 -11.11
C PRO A 98 9.47 -1.96 -11.52
N PHE A 99 9.15 -2.75 -12.54
CA PHE A 99 7.81 -2.84 -13.11
C PHE A 99 6.77 -3.27 -12.07
N TRP A 100 5.60 -2.66 -12.10
CA TRP A 100 4.52 -2.79 -11.11
C TRP A 100 3.77 -4.13 -11.24
N MET A 101 4.42 -5.23 -10.82
CA MET A 101 3.86 -6.59 -10.85
C MET A 101 4.59 -7.53 -9.87
N GLU A 102 4.01 -8.69 -9.54
CA GLU A 102 4.58 -9.67 -8.59
C GLU A 102 5.95 -10.25 -9.00
N ASN A 103 6.45 -9.98 -10.20
CA ASN A 103 7.82 -10.22 -10.58
C ASN A 103 8.37 -8.94 -11.22
N PRO A 104 9.11 -8.11 -10.46
CA PRO A 104 10.12 -8.58 -9.51
C PRO A 104 9.80 -8.40 -8.01
N TYR A 105 8.61 -7.90 -7.65
CA TYR A 105 8.25 -7.70 -6.23
C TYR A 105 7.88 -9.03 -5.54
N VAL A 106 8.61 -9.41 -4.49
CA VAL A 106 8.33 -10.65 -3.75
C VAL A 106 7.17 -10.44 -2.78
N LYS A 107 6.11 -11.24 -2.94
CA LYS A 107 4.93 -11.19 -2.05
C LYS A 107 5.30 -11.69 -0.65
N VAL A 108 4.97 -10.89 0.36
CA VAL A 108 5.05 -11.29 1.77
C VAL A 108 3.76 -12.02 2.14
N ASP A 109 2.61 -11.36 2.01
CA ASP A 109 1.32 -11.94 2.35
C ASP A 109 0.14 -11.15 1.74
N THR A 110 -1.06 -11.72 1.84
CA THR A 110 -2.34 -11.00 1.70
C THR A 110 -2.83 -10.60 3.09
N ILE A 111 -2.87 -9.29 3.35
CA ILE A 111 -3.25 -8.70 4.62
C ILE A 111 -4.76 -8.47 4.66
N ALA A 112 -5.41 -8.99 5.71
CA ALA A 112 -6.82 -8.83 6.02
C ALA A 112 -6.97 -8.19 7.42
N PRO A 113 -8.07 -7.47 7.72
CA PRO A 113 -8.35 -7.01 9.07
C PRO A 113 -8.67 -8.19 10.00
N ASP A 114 -8.35 -8.05 11.29
CA ASP A 114 -8.53 -9.11 12.30
C ASP A 114 -9.97 -9.28 12.84
N GLU A 115 -10.93 -8.49 12.34
CA GLU A 115 -12.27 -8.19 12.95
C GLU A 115 -12.23 -7.39 14.26
#